data_AF-A0A956LC10-F1
#
_entry.id   AF-A0A956LC10-F1
#
_cell.length_a   1.000
_cell.length_b   1.000
_cell.length_c   1.000
_cell.angle_alpha   90.00
_cell.angle_beta   90.00
_cell.angle_gamma   90.00
#
_symmetry.space_group_name_H-M   'P 1'
#
loop_
_entity.id
_entity.type
_entity.pdbx_description
1 polymer ?
#
loop_
_entity_poly.entity_id
_entity_poly.type
_entity_poly.pdbx_seq_one_letter_code
_entity_poly.pdbx_strand_id
1 'polypeptide(L)'
;VLTALLIGNVVGAQEPTEANVRYTRKAKKASAKSGLLKTEFEAKKREFDDQRARTDAVGEAQDPFAKQVHAVSLEMLDKQIEMLEKLIKTTDPNDPEYPDYLFRLADHHLEKKSYYELQAGSLYDKIYDAKSGPKADKKAAEALLAKQRRFQDEAKDASERATRVYAALVDDPQFASYKR
;
A
#
# COMPACT_ATOMS: atom_id res chain seq x y z
N VAL A 1 8.15 -56.62 -30.98
CA VAL A 1 9.29 -55.68 -30.93
C VAL A 1 8.75 -54.38 -30.34
N LEU A 2 8.60 -54.26 -29.02
CA LEU A 2 9.56 -53.81 -27.99
C LEU A 2 10.01 -52.33 -28.11
N THR A 3 9.27 -51.46 -27.39
CA THR A 3 9.64 -50.29 -26.53
C THR A 3 10.76 -49.28 -26.84
N ALA A 4 10.43 -48.03 -26.43
CA ALA A 4 11.25 -46.92 -25.90
C ALA A 4 11.90 -45.97 -26.93
N LEU A 5 11.56 -44.67 -27.01
CA LEU A 5 11.56 -43.56 -26.04
C LEU A 5 12.95 -42.88 -25.87
N LEU A 6 13.00 -41.59 -26.24
CA LEU A 6 14.04 -40.57 -25.98
C LEU A 6 15.37 -40.79 -26.74
N ILE A 7 16.07 -39.79 -27.26
CA ILE A 7 16.57 -38.60 -26.58
C ILE A 7 16.74 -37.49 -27.65
N GLY A 8 16.17 -36.32 -27.39
CA GLY A 8 16.37 -35.12 -28.20
C GLY A 8 17.84 -34.68 -28.21
N ASN A 9 18.27 -34.09 -29.32
CA ASN A 9 19.62 -33.59 -29.54
C ASN A 9 20.15 -32.84 -28.31
N VAL A 10 21.09 -33.47 -27.60
CA VAL A 10 22.01 -32.77 -26.70
C VAL A 10 22.92 -31.94 -27.61
N VAL A 11 22.55 -30.69 -27.86
CA VAL A 11 23.52 -29.68 -28.27
C VAL A 11 24.46 -29.54 -27.09
N GLY A 12 25.64 -30.15 -27.21
CA GLY A 12 26.70 -30.05 -26.21
C GLY A 12 26.97 -28.59 -25.90
N ALA A 13 26.85 -28.22 -24.63
CA ALA A 13 27.41 -26.98 -24.13
C ALA A 13 28.92 -27.08 -24.30
N GLN A 14 29.45 -26.32 -25.25
CA GLN A 14 30.88 -26.19 -25.47
C GLN A 14 31.44 -25.38 -24.28
N GLU A 15 32.22 -26.02 -23.42
CA GLU A 15 32.95 -25.33 -22.35
C GLU A 15 33.88 -24.29 -22.98
N PRO A 16 33.83 -23.02 -22.55
CA PRO A 16 34.70 -22.00 -23.11
C PRO A 16 36.13 -22.23 -22.63
N THR A 17 36.98 -22.70 -23.55
CA THR A 17 38.45 -22.70 -23.41
C THR A 17 38.92 -21.32 -22.98
N GLU A 18 39.80 -21.28 -21.98
CA GLU A 18 40.39 -20.09 -21.35
C GLU A 18 41.11 -19.19 -22.35
N ALA A 19 40.36 -18.35 -23.06
CA ALA A 19 40.88 -17.20 -23.76
C ALA A 19 40.61 -15.98 -22.87
N ASN A 20 41.69 -15.43 -22.32
CA ASN A 20 41.72 -14.26 -21.45
C ASN A 20 41.38 -12.96 -22.22
N VAL A 21 40.25 -12.95 -22.93
CA VAL A 21 39.72 -11.80 -23.65
C VAL A 21 38.72 -11.14 -22.70
N ARG A 22 39.18 -10.12 -21.98
CA ARG A 22 38.30 -9.25 -21.19
C ARG A 22 37.39 -8.47 -22.13
N TYR A 23 36.21 -9.00 -22.41
CA TYR A 23 35.14 -8.25 -23.05
C TYR A 23 34.72 -7.11 -22.11
N THR A 24 35.24 -5.91 -22.36
CA THR A 24 34.70 -4.69 -21.75
C THR A 24 33.40 -4.33 -22.46
N ARG A 25 32.33 -5.08 -22.17
CA ARG A 25 31.00 -4.63 -22.54
C ARG A 25 30.75 -3.38 -21.72
N LYS A 26 30.87 -2.19 -22.33
CA LYS A 26 30.32 -0.97 -21.73
C LYS A 26 28.82 -1.17 -21.66
N ALA A 27 28.34 -1.71 -20.55
CA ALA A 27 26.93 -1.68 -20.20
C ALA A 27 26.57 -0.19 -20.08
N LYS A 28 26.04 0.39 -21.16
CA LYS A 28 25.23 1.60 -21.00
C LYS A 28 24.15 1.19 -20.03
N LYS A 29 24.19 1.79 -18.83
CA LYS A 29 23.18 1.65 -17.80
C LYS A 29 21.85 1.90 -18.49
N ALA A 30 21.12 0.84 -18.83
CA ALA A 30 19.78 0.95 -19.33
C ALA A 30 18.97 1.39 -18.12
N SER A 31 18.89 2.71 -17.91
CA SER A 31 17.80 3.27 -17.13
C SER A 31 16.56 2.79 -17.87
N ALA A 32 15.82 1.87 -17.25
CA ALA A 32 14.42 1.77 -17.56
C ALA A 32 13.88 3.18 -17.37
N LYS A 33 13.62 3.90 -18.47
CA LYS A 33 12.71 5.02 -18.41
C LYS A 33 11.38 4.35 -18.05
N SER A 34 11.08 4.26 -16.77
CA SER A 34 9.74 4.00 -16.24
C SER A 34 8.84 5.22 -16.56
N GLY A 35 8.89 5.72 -17.79
CA GLY A 35 8.09 6.85 -18.26
C GLY A 35 6.69 6.43 -18.69
N LEU A 36 6.33 5.16 -18.48
CA LEU A 36 5.01 4.61 -18.81
C LEU A 36 4.00 4.75 -17.67
N LEU A 37 4.44 5.14 -16.48
CA LEU A 37 3.56 5.50 -15.35
C LEU A 37 4.04 6.84 -14.76
N LYS A 38 4.00 7.91 -15.56
CA LYS A 38 4.05 9.27 -15.04
C LYS A 38 2.77 9.53 -14.26
N THR A 39 2.71 9.05 -13.04
CA THR A 39 1.64 9.39 -12.11
C THR A 39 1.83 10.84 -11.68
N GLU A 40 0.75 11.58 -11.40
CA GLU A 40 0.84 12.94 -10.85
C GLU A 40 1.69 13.01 -9.57
N PHE A 41 1.90 11.86 -8.93
CA PHE A 41 2.73 11.68 -7.74
C PHE A 41 4.21 11.99 -7.97
N GLU A 42 4.83 11.58 -9.10
CA GLU A 42 6.26 11.85 -9.35
C GLU A 42 6.52 13.32 -9.67
N ALA A 43 5.59 13.96 -10.39
CA ALA A 43 5.66 15.39 -10.68
C ALA A 43 5.51 16.22 -9.40
N LYS A 44 4.49 15.91 -8.58
CA LYS A 44 4.28 16.59 -7.29
C LYS A 44 5.41 16.31 -6.29
N LYS A 45 6.03 15.12 -6.33
CA LYS A 45 7.20 14.80 -5.50
C LYS A 45 8.42 15.65 -5.84
N ARG A 46 8.69 15.91 -7.12
CA ARG A 46 9.79 16.81 -7.53
C ARG A 46 9.54 18.27 -7.15
N GLU A 47 8.32 18.74 -7.36
CA GLU A 47 7.92 20.09 -6.92
C GLU A 47 8.02 20.25 -5.40
N PHE A 48 7.73 19.18 -4.66
CA PHE A 48 7.86 19.15 -3.23
C PHE A 48 9.33 19.11 -2.76
N ASP A 49 10.18 18.27 -3.37
CA ASP A 49 11.61 18.20 -3.04
C ASP A 49 12.29 19.58 -3.25
N ASP A 50 11.89 20.32 -4.29
CA ASP A 50 12.35 21.69 -4.56
C ASP A 50 11.83 22.71 -3.53
N GLN A 51 10.64 22.49 -2.93
CA GLN A 51 10.10 23.31 -1.84
C GLN A 51 10.75 22.99 -0.49
N ARG A 52 11.13 21.74 -0.24
CA ARG A 52 11.84 21.30 0.97
C ARG A 52 13.21 21.94 1.09
N ALA A 53 13.96 21.96 -0.01
CA ALA A 53 15.26 22.67 -0.08
C ALA A 53 15.13 24.17 0.26
N ARG A 54 13.94 24.76 0.14
CA ARG A 54 13.63 26.15 0.53
C ARG A 54 13.11 26.29 1.95
N THR A 55 12.54 25.23 2.55
CA THR A 55 11.88 25.27 3.87
C THR A 55 12.73 24.68 5.01
N ASP A 56 13.81 23.96 4.71
CA ASP A 56 14.79 23.50 5.71
C ASP A 56 15.49 24.67 6.48
N ALA A 57 15.23 25.93 6.11
CA ALA A 57 15.66 27.13 6.83
C ALA A 57 14.67 27.64 7.91
N VAL A 58 13.47 27.05 8.04
CA VAL A 58 12.45 27.49 9.00
C VAL A 58 11.86 26.28 9.72
N GLY A 59 12.16 26.15 11.01
CA GLY A 59 11.75 25.03 11.86
C GLY A 59 10.23 24.83 11.92
N GLU A 60 9.87 23.55 12.05
CA GLU A 60 8.61 23.05 12.61
C GLU A 60 7.31 23.49 11.93
N ALA A 61 7.25 23.33 10.61
CA ALA A 61 5.98 23.11 9.93
C ALA A 61 5.81 21.60 9.71
N GLN A 62 4.68 21.03 10.13
CA GLN A 62 4.26 19.69 9.68
C GLN A 62 4.39 19.64 8.16
N ASP A 63 5.36 18.85 7.71
CA ASP A 63 5.80 18.75 6.34
C ASP A 63 4.57 18.63 5.39
N PRO A 64 4.35 19.59 4.46
CA PRO A 64 3.26 19.50 3.48
C PRO A 64 3.25 18.15 2.75
N PHE A 65 4.44 17.56 2.56
CA PHE A 65 4.58 16.24 1.97
C PHE A 65 4.07 15.12 2.83
N ALA A 66 4.26 15.16 4.14
CA ALA A 66 3.69 14.13 5.02
C ALA A 66 2.16 14.08 4.87
N LYS A 67 1.50 15.25 4.87
CA LYS A 67 0.04 15.33 4.62
C LYS A 67 -0.34 14.82 3.24
N GLN A 68 0.45 15.16 2.22
CA GLN A 68 0.20 14.72 0.85
C GLN A 68 0.42 13.21 0.68
N VAL A 69 1.47 12.65 1.28
CA VAL A 69 1.77 11.22 1.30
C VAL A 69 0.64 10.46 2.00
N HIS A 70 0.15 10.96 3.13
CA HIS A 70 -0.99 10.35 3.84
C HIS A 70 -2.30 10.43 3.06
N ALA A 71 -2.54 11.49 2.30
CA ALA A 71 -3.72 11.59 1.44
C ALA A 71 -3.61 10.61 0.26
N VAL A 72 -2.43 10.54 -0.36
CA VAL A 72 -2.16 9.61 -1.47
C VAL A 72 -2.24 8.16 -1.00
N SER A 73 -1.74 7.83 0.20
CA SER A 73 -1.83 6.47 0.74
C SER A 73 -3.28 6.05 0.94
N LEU A 74 -4.12 6.94 1.49
CA LEU A 74 -5.55 6.65 1.68
C LEU A 74 -6.27 6.48 0.34
N GLU A 75 -6.02 7.36 -0.64
CA GLU A 75 -6.59 7.25 -1.98
C GLU A 75 -6.18 5.94 -2.68
N MET A 76 -4.92 5.52 -2.50
CA MET A 76 -4.44 4.26 -3.05
C MET A 76 -5.13 3.06 -2.39
N LEU A 77 -5.32 3.08 -1.06
CA LEU A 77 -6.07 2.05 -0.35
C LEU A 77 -7.51 1.96 -0.83
N ASP A 78 -8.18 3.10 -1.01
CA ASP A 78 -9.56 3.13 -1.52
C ASP A 78 -9.66 2.53 -2.93
N LYS A 79 -8.70 2.83 -3.81
CA LYS A 79 -8.62 2.24 -5.15
C LYS A 79 -8.36 0.74 -5.11
N GLN A 80 -7.52 0.26 -4.20
CA GLN A 80 -7.24 -1.17 -4.04
C GLN A 80 -8.47 -1.93 -3.54
N ILE A 81 -9.17 -1.36 -2.56
CA ILE A 81 -10.45 -1.89 -2.05
C ILE A 81 -11.47 -1.95 -3.19
N GLU A 82 -11.70 -0.86 -3.92
CA GLU A 82 -12.68 -0.82 -5.01
C GLU A 82 -12.34 -1.83 -6.12
N MET A 83 -11.07 -1.97 -6.47
CA MET A 83 -10.61 -2.94 -7.45
C MET A 83 -10.89 -4.38 -6.98
N LEU A 84 -10.57 -4.71 -5.74
CA LEU A 84 -10.80 -6.04 -5.17
C LEU A 84 -12.29 -6.35 -5.04
N GLU A 85 -13.11 -5.39 -4.60
CA GLU A 85 -14.57 -5.55 -4.55
C GLU A 85 -15.15 -5.86 -5.94
N LYS A 86 -14.69 -5.15 -6.98
CA LYS A 86 -15.10 -5.43 -8.36
C LYS A 86 -14.63 -6.80 -8.82
N LEU A 87 -13.39 -7.17 -8.52
CA LEU A 87 -12.81 -8.45 -8.91
C LEU A 87 -13.59 -9.60 -8.26
N ILE A 88 -13.76 -9.57 -6.94
CA ILE A 88 -14.54 -10.55 -6.17
C ILE A 88 -15.96 -10.69 -6.73
N LYS A 89 -16.61 -9.57 -7.10
CA LYS A 89 -17.95 -9.59 -7.70
C LYS A 89 -18.00 -10.31 -9.05
N THR A 90 -16.91 -10.32 -9.80
CA THR A 90 -16.81 -10.94 -11.14
C THR A 90 -16.19 -12.33 -11.15
N THR A 91 -15.46 -12.70 -10.10
CA THR A 91 -14.79 -13.99 -9.95
C THR A 91 -15.77 -15.05 -9.45
N ASP A 92 -15.65 -16.28 -9.94
CA ASP A 92 -16.44 -17.41 -9.45
C ASP A 92 -16.02 -17.74 -7.99
N PRO A 93 -16.96 -17.97 -7.06
CA PRO A 93 -16.63 -18.37 -5.69
C PRO A 93 -15.81 -19.67 -5.58
N ASN A 94 -15.82 -20.52 -6.61
CA ASN A 94 -15.02 -21.74 -6.68
C ASN A 94 -13.62 -21.52 -7.27
N ASP A 95 -13.30 -20.30 -7.71
CA ASP A 95 -11.97 -19.97 -8.20
C ASP A 95 -10.94 -20.16 -7.06
N PRO A 96 -9.82 -20.85 -7.31
CA PRO A 96 -8.75 -21.01 -6.32
C PRO A 96 -8.19 -19.70 -5.74
N GLU A 97 -8.29 -18.59 -6.49
CA GLU A 97 -7.81 -17.27 -6.07
C GLU A 97 -8.87 -16.46 -5.30
N TYR A 98 -10.15 -16.85 -5.35
CA TYR A 98 -11.23 -16.16 -4.66
C TYR A 98 -10.98 -15.95 -3.15
N PRO A 99 -10.48 -16.94 -2.39
CA PRO A 99 -10.17 -16.75 -0.98
C PRO A 99 -9.03 -15.75 -0.76
N ASP A 100 -8.00 -15.75 -1.63
CA ASP A 100 -6.89 -14.80 -1.54
C ASP A 100 -7.38 -13.36 -1.71
N TYR A 101 -8.29 -13.14 -2.66
CA TYR A 101 -8.88 -11.82 -2.89
C TYR A 101 -9.65 -11.32 -1.66
N LEU A 102 -10.41 -12.19 -1.01
CA LEU A 102 -11.08 -11.86 0.25
C LEU A 102 -10.07 -11.56 1.37
N PHE A 103 -8.99 -12.35 1.50
CA PHE A 103 -7.94 -12.08 2.49
C PHE A 103 -7.29 -10.72 2.26
N ARG A 104 -6.95 -10.39 1.02
CA ARG A 104 -6.38 -9.09 0.66
C ARG A 104 -7.35 -7.94 0.93
N LEU A 105 -8.63 -8.12 0.60
CA LEU A 105 -9.66 -7.12 0.87
C LEU A 105 -9.76 -6.83 2.37
N ALA A 106 -9.77 -7.87 3.21
CA ALA A 106 -9.78 -7.72 4.66
C ALA A 106 -8.52 -6.99 5.16
N ASP A 107 -7.34 -7.35 4.65
CA ASP A 107 -6.08 -6.70 5.03
C ASP A 107 -6.06 -5.20 4.66
N HIS A 108 -6.56 -4.83 3.48
CA HIS A 108 -6.65 -3.41 3.10
C HIS A 108 -7.64 -2.62 3.99
N HIS A 109 -8.73 -3.24 4.44
CA HIS A 109 -9.60 -2.64 5.43
C HIS A 109 -8.91 -2.47 6.79
N LEU A 110 -8.09 -3.44 7.22
CA LEU A 110 -7.28 -3.31 8.44
C LEU A 110 -6.19 -2.23 8.33
N GLU A 111 -5.60 -2.06 7.15
CA GLU A 111 -4.65 -0.97 6.88
C GLU A 111 -5.36 0.39 6.96
N LYS A 112 -6.57 0.50 6.37
CA LYS A 112 -7.41 1.69 6.47
C LYS A 112 -7.81 2.02 7.91
N LYS A 113 -8.15 1.00 8.71
CA LYS A 113 -8.37 1.17 10.16
C LYS A 113 -7.13 1.76 10.82
N SER A 114 -5.97 1.14 10.60
CA SER A 114 -4.69 1.55 11.22
C SER A 114 -4.32 2.99 10.86
N TYR A 115 -4.58 3.40 9.61
CA TYR A 115 -4.43 4.78 9.17
C TYR A 115 -5.27 5.75 10.02
N TYR A 116 -6.56 5.48 10.18
CA TYR A 116 -7.44 6.37 10.93
C TYR A 116 -7.16 6.37 12.44
N GLU A 117 -6.74 5.25 13.02
CA GLU A 117 -6.28 5.18 14.41
C GLU A 117 -5.05 6.07 14.63
N LEU A 118 -4.08 6.05 13.70
CA LEU A 118 -2.92 6.93 13.75
C LEU A 118 -3.32 8.40 13.62
N GLN A 119 -4.25 8.74 12.72
CA GLN A 119 -4.75 10.11 12.57
C GLN A 119 -5.47 10.59 13.83
N ALA A 120 -6.30 9.74 14.45
CA ALA A 120 -6.98 10.05 15.72
C ALA A 120 -5.98 10.23 16.87
N GLY A 121 -4.93 9.39 16.91
CA GLY A 121 -3.83 9.48 17.88
C GLY A 121 -3.04 10.79 17.76
N SER A 122 -2.78 11.24 16.54
CA SER A 122 -2.04 12.49 16.27
C SER A 122 -2.74 13.78 16.75
N LEU A 123 -3.99 13.67 17.20
CA LEU A 123 -4.78 14.79 17.71
C LEU A 123 -4.73 14.92 19.25
N TYR A 124 -4.23 13.93 20.00
CA TYR A 124 -4.26 13.96 21.47
C TYR A 124 -3.53 15.18 22.04
N ASP A 125 -2.26 15.39 21.67
CA ASP A 125 -1.47 16.52 22.17
C ASP A 125 -2.09 17.86 21.77
N LYS A 126 -2.59 17.96 20.53
CA LYS A 126 -3.26 19.17 20.03
C LYS A 126 -4.53 19.50 20.82
N ILE A 127 -5.29 18.48 21.20
CA ILE A 127 -6.49 18.64 22.04
C ILE A 127 -6.08 19.08 23.44
N TYR A 128 -5.02 18.48 24.00
CA TYR A 128 -4.50 18.86 25.32
C TYR A 128 -4.06 20.32 25.36
N ASP A 129 -3.25 20.74 24.38
CA ASP A 129 -2.77 22.12 24.24
C ASP A 129 -3.94 23.10 24.06
N ALA A 130 -4.94 22.75 23.24
CA ALA A 130 -6.12 23.59 23.04
C ALA A 130 -7.02 23.68 24.28
N LYS A 131 -7.01 22.69 25.18
CA LYS A 131 -7.81 22.70 26.42
C LYS A 131 -7.14 23.44 27.57
N SER A 132 -5.84 23.22 27.74
CA SER A 132 -5.14 23.51 28.99
C SER A 132 -3.80 24.23 28.77
N GLY A 133 -3.42 24.47 27.52
CA GLY A 133 -2.16 25.12 27.19
C GLY A 133 -2.18 26.64 27.37
N PRO A 134 -1.04 27.31 27.17
CA PRO A 134 -0.91 28.77 27.31
C PRO A 134 -1.83 29.56 26.36
N LYS A 135 -2.27 28.93 25.27
CA LYS A 135 -3.19 29.48 24.26
C LYS A 135 -4.49 28.67 24.19
N ALA A 136 -5.01 28.26 25.35
CA ALA A 136 -6.23 27.47 25.43
C ALA A 136 -7.39 28.15 24.67
N ASP A 137 -8.02 27.38 23.79
CA ASP A 137 -9.19 27.78 23.00
C ASP A 137 -10.18 26.61 23.01
N LYS A 138 -11.28 26.80 23.74
CA LYS A 138 -12.33 25.79 23.89
C LYS A 138 -12.97 25.42 22.56
N LYS A 139 -13.16 26.38 21.65
CA LYS A 139 -13.79 26.14 20.35
C LYS A 139 -12.85 25.34 19.46
N ALA A 140 -11.55 25.66 19.48
CA ALA A 140 -10.55 24.86 18.79
C ALA A 140 -10.47 23.43 19.34
N ALA A 141 -10.52 23.27 20.67
CA ALA A 141 -10.53 21.96 21.31
C ALA A 141 -11.77 21.12 20.92
N GLU A 142 -12.95 21.73 20.87
CA GLU A 142 -14.18 21.06 20.42
C GLU A 142 -14.09 20.61 18.96
N ALA A 143 -13.56 21.46 18.07
CA ALA A 143 -13.36 21.11 16.67
C ALA A 143 -12.37 19.94 16.49
N LEU A 144 -11.28 19.93 17.27
CA LEU A 144 -10.29 18.85 17.26
C LEU A 144 -10.88 17.54 17.81
N LEU A 145 -11.68 17.60 18.88
CA LEU A 145 -12.41 16.45 19.41
C LEU A 145 -13.41 15.89 18.40
N ALA A 146 -14.17 16.75 17.72
CA ALA A 146 -15.09 16.31 16.67
C ALA A 146 -14.33 15.62 15.53
N LYS A 147 -13.16 16.15 15.14
CA LYS A 147 -12.30 15.52 14.13
C LYS A 147 -11.76 14.17 14.60
N GLN A 148 -11.31 14.06 15.85
CA GLN A 148 -10.85 12.81 16.44
C GLN A 148 -11.95 11.75 16.42
N ARG A 149 -13.17 12.10 16.82
CA ARG A 149 -14.33 11.19 16.78
C ARG A 149 -14.60 10.68 15.37
N ARG A 150 -14.58 11.56 14.35
CA ARG A 150 -14.76 11.15 12.95
C ARG A 150 -13.73 10.10 12.53
N PHE A 151 -12.46 10.29 12.87
CA PHE A 151 -11.44 9.28 12.57
C PHE A 151 -11.66 7.98 13.35
N GLN A 152 -12.11 8.03 14.60
CA GLN A 152 -12.45 6.82 15.36
C GLN A 152 -13.63 6.07 14.74
N ASP A 153 -14.66 6.79 14.28
CA ASP A 153 -15.82 6.20 13.61
C ASP A 153 -15.41 5.53 12.28
N GLU A 154 -14.57 6.19 11.48
CA GLU A 154 -14.03 5.64 10.24
C GLU A 154 -13.14 4.41 10.49
N ALA A 155 -12.31 4.42 11.54
CA ALA A 155 -11.51 3.27 11.94
C ALA A 155 -12.40 2.09 12.35
N LYS A 156 -13.48 2.37 13.08
CA LYS A 156 -14.46 1.35 13.49
C LYS A 156 -15.16 0.74 12.28
N ASP A 157 -15.65 1.55 11.36
CA ASP A 157 -16.33 1.08 10.15
C ASP A 157 -15.39 0.25 9.25
N ALA A 158 -14.12 0.66 9.12
CA ALA A 158 -13.09 -0.14 8.45
C ALA A 158 -12.85 -1.49 9.16
N SER A 159 -12.80 -1.49 10.50
CA SER A 159 -12.68 -2.73 11.29
C SER A 159 -13.88 -3.65 11.09
N GLU A 160 -15.10 -3.12 11.09
CA GLU A 160 -16.32 -3.90 10.88
C GLU A 160 -16.34 -4.52 9.48
N ARG A 161 -15.92 -3.78 8.45
CA ARG A 161 -15.78 -4.32 7.10
C ARG A 161 -14.76 -5.45 7.03
N ALA A 162 -13.58 -5.29 7.62
CA ALA A 162 -12.60 -6.37 7.70
C ALA A 162 -13.16 -7.62 8.40
N THR A 163 -13.85 -7.45 9.54
CA THR A 163 -14.48 -8.56 10.26
C THR A 163 -15.54 -9.27 9.41
N ARG A 164 -16.38 -8.54 8.66
CA ARG A 164 -17.37 -9.16 7.76
C ARG A 164 -16.70 -10.00 6.67
N VAL A 165 -15.60 -9.50 6.09
CA VAL A 165 -14.86 -10.24 5.06
C VAL A 165 -14.19 -11.48 5.64
N TYR A 166 -13.58 -11.39 6.82
CA TYR A 166 -13.02 -12.57 7.50
C TYR A 166 -14.08 -13.58 7.93
N ALA A 167 -15.26 -13.13 8.37
CA ALA A 167 -16.36 -14.04 8.69
C ALA A 167 -16.77 -14.86 7.46
N ALA A 168 -16.89 -14.23 6.29
CA ALA A 168 -17.17 -14.94 5.04
C ALA A 168 -16.09 -15.97 4.66
N LEU A 169 -14.82 -15.73 5.04
CA LEU A 169 -13.73 -16.68 4.84
C LEU A 169 -13.74 -17.87 5.81
N VAL A 170 -14.08 -17.62 7.08
CA VAL A 170 -14.00 -18.64 8.14
C VAL A 170 -15.26 -19.51 8.17
N ASP A 171 -16.42 -18.94 7.86
CA ASP A 171 -17.70 -19.63 7.94
C ASP A 171 -17.95 -20.59 6.76
N ASP A 172 -17.25 -20.40 5.63
CA ASP A 172 -17.39 -21.27 4.46
C ASP A 172 -16.46 -22.50 4.56
N PRO A 173 -17.00 -23.73 4.66
CA PRO A 173 -16.20 -24.95 4.74
C PRO A 173 -15.28 -25.15 3.53
N GLN A 174 -15.62 -24.57 2.37
CA GLN A 174 -14.80 -24.65 1.16
C GLN A 174 -13.41 -24.02 1.36
N PHE A 175 -13.31 -23.02 2.25
CA PHE A 175 -12.06 -22.31 2.51
C PHE A 175 -11.29 -22.86 3.72
N ALA A 176 -11.83 -23.84 4.45
CA ALA A 176 -11.20 -24.40 5.65
C ALA A 176 -9.82 -25.03 5.39
N SER A 177 -9.59 -25.56 4.18
CA SER A 177 -8.31 -26.13 3.77
C SER A 177 -7.40 -25.16 3.00
N TYR A 178 -7.84 -23.92 2.79
CA TYR A 178 -7.07 -22.92 2.06
C TYR A 178 -5.83 -22.49 2.87
N LYS A 179 -4.66 -22.56 2.26
CA LYS A 179 -3.39 -22.12 2.85
C LYS A 179 -2.96 -20.83 2.20
N ARG A 180 -2.83 -19.79 3.01
CA ARG A 180 -2.28 -18.49 2.62
C ARG A 180 -0.76 -18.54 2.53
#